data_AF-A0A2S7QTJ6-F1
#
_entry.id   AF-A0A2S7QTJ6-F1
#
_cell.length_a   1.000
_cell.length_b   1.000
_cell.length_c   1.000
_cell.angle_alpha   90.00
_cell.angle_beta   90.00
_cell.angle_gamma   90.00
#
_symmetry.space_group_name_H-M   'P 1'
#
loop_
_entity.id
_entity.type
_entity.pdbx_description
1 polymer ?
#
loop_
_entity_poly.entity_id
_entity_poly.type
_entity_poly.pdbx_seq_one_letter_code
_entity_poly.pdbx_strand_id
1 'polypeptide(L)'
;MSPSIATEIEIAASPEAVRAKFLDFASISTYSPDGFIKSIAPIVPGKTIEPGDILDVQLKGAAFKPVSVENTPKEFSWKGSLLGLFVGTHYFRFQPSQKTPGHTTLAHGENFGGPLGFMIGENAFAKMIGVREDSMKGFEGFNKDFKAWVERG
;
A
#
# COMPACT_ATOMS: atom_id res chain seq x y z
N MET A 1 -21.13 -1.45 5.95
CA MET A 1 -19.95 -0.93 5.24
C MET A 1 -18.75 -1.71 5.75
N SER A 2 -17.89 -2.22 4.88
CA SER A 2 -16.64 -2.82 5.31
C SER A 2 -15.70 -1.72 5.84
N PRO A 3 -14.96 -1.95 6.94
CA PRO A 3 -13.99 -0.98 7.41
C PRO A 3 -12.89 -0.78 6.37
N SER A 4 -12.53 0.47 6.09
CA SER A 4 -11.42 0.82 5.20
C SER A 4 -10.63 2.02 5.72
N ILE A 5 -9.38 2.10 5.29
CA ILE A 5 -8.51 3.27 5.43
C ILE A 5 -8.02 3.68 4.05
N ALA A 6 -7.94 4.99 3.82
CA ALA A 6 -7.51 5.56 2.57
C ALA A 6 -6.76 6.87 2.83
N THR A 7 -5.69 7.08 2.08
CA THR A 7 -4.87 8.29 2.03
C THR A 7 -4.76 8.73 0.59
N GLU A 8 -4.59 10.04 0.39
CA GLU A 8 -4.34 10.61 -0.92
C GLU A 8 -3.19 11.61 -0.82
N ILE A 9 -2.33 11.65 -1.84
CA ILE A 9 -1.29 12.66 -1.97
C ILE A 9 -1.10 13.07 -3.43
N GLU A 10 -0.84 14.34 -3.66
CA GLU A 10 -0.49 14.87 -4.97
C GLU A 10 1.02 14.73 -5.22
N ILE A 11 1.41 14.24 -6.38
CA ILE A 11 2.80 14.07 -6.80
C ILE A 11 3.01 14.79 -8.13
N ALA A 12 4.04 15.64 -8.20
CA ALA A 12 4.43 16.43 -9.36
C ALA A 12 5.15 15.60 -10.43
N ALA A 13 4.49 14.53 -10.88
CA ALA A 13 4.91 13.65 -11.96
C ALA A 13 3.68 12.99 -12.59
N SER A 14 3.82 12.49 -13.83
CA SER A 14 2.72 11.81 -14.51
C SER A 14 2.40 10.45 -13.87
N PRO A 15 1.16 9.93 -14.01
CA PRO A 15 0.79 8.64 -13.42
C PRO A 15 1.69 7.49 -13.85
N GLU A 16 2.16 7.52 -15.10
CA GLU A 16 3.09 6.54 -15.65
C GLU A 16 4.45 6.58 -14.95
N ALA A 17 5.00 7.79 -14.73
CA ALA A 17 6.26 7.99 -14.04
C ALA A 17 6.18 7.60 -12.56
N VAL A 18 5.10 7.98 -11.88
CA VAL A 18 4.83 7.58 -10.49
C VAL A 18 4.74 6.06 -10.40
N ARG A 19 3.99 5.41 -11.28
CA ARG A 19 3.85 3.95 -11.28
C ARG A 19 5.17 3.24 -11.55
N ALA A 20 5.95 3.71 -12.53
CA ALA A 20 7.24 3.11 -12.85
C ALA A 20 8.17 3.13 -11.63
N LYS A 21 8.22 4.26 -10.91
CA LYS A 21 8.94 4.38 -9.65
C LYS A 21 8.37 3.49 -8.55
N PHE A 22 7.05 3.42 -8.42
CA PHE A 22 6.43 2.55 -7.41
C PHE A 22 6.82 1.06 -7.59
N LEU A 23 6.87 0.57 -8.83
CA LEU A 23 7.24 -0.81 -9.13
C LEU A 23 8.74 -1.11 -9.02
N ASP A 24 9.59 -0.09 -8.86
CA ASP A 24 10.99 -0.26 -8.49
C ASP A 24 11.12 -0.53 -6.99
N PHE A 25 10.70 -1.73 -6.58
CA PHE A 25 10.68 -2.10 -5.18
C PHE A 25 12.07 -2.19 -4.54
N ALA A 26 13.11 -2.41 -5.34
CA ALA A 26 14.49 -2.45 -4.86
C ALA A 26 14.90 -1.10 -4.24
N SER A 27 14.32 0.00 -4.72
CA SER A 27 14.59 1.34 -4.22
C SER A 27 13.85 1.70 -2.93
N ILE A 28 12.89 0.89 -2.44
CA ILE A 28 12.10 1.22 -1.22
C ILE A 28 13.00 1.53 -0.03
N SER A 29 14.00 0.67 0.23
CA SER A 29 14.93 0.83 1.34
C SER A 29 15.81 2.09 1.22
N THR A 30 15.94 2.66 0.03
CA THR A 30 16.75 3.86 -0.23
C THR A 30 16.00 5.14 0.11
N TYR A 31 14.69 5.21 -0.18
CA TYR A 31 13.90 6.43 0.04
C TYR A 31 13.06 6.40 1.31
N SER A 32 12.77 5.21 1.86
CA SER A 32 12.00 5.03 3.09
C SER A 32 12.65 3.97 4.00
N PRO A 33 13.93 4.14 4.40
CA PRO A 33 14.67 3.15 5.20
C PRO A 33 13.98 2.83 6.53
N ASP A 34 13.40 3.86 7.17
CA ASP A 34 12.68 3.75 8.44
C ASP A 34 11.15 3.68 8.27
N GLY A 35 10.69 3.58 7.01
CA GLY A 35 9.29 3.59 6.63
C GLY A 35 8.45 2.41 7.11
N PHE A 36 7.15 2.54 6.88
CA PHE A 36 6.16 1.52 7.17
C PHE A 36 6.31 0.29 6.28
N ILE A 37 6.45 0.49 4.97
CA ILE A 37 6.78 -0.57 4.00
C ILE A 37 8.31 -0.66 3.92
N LYS A 38 8.87 -1.80 4.31
CA LYS A 38 10.31 -2.06 4.29
C LYS A 38 10.77 -2.66 2.97
N SER A 39 9.99 -3.61 2.44
CA SER A 39 10.27 -4.22 1.15
C SER A 39 9.02 -4.85 0.55
N ILE A 40 8.98 -4.86 -0.77
CA ILE A 40 8.02 -5.63 -1.59
C ILE A 40 8.88 -6.38 -2.61
N ALA A 41 8.64 -7.67 -2.82
CA ALA A 41 9.33 -8.42 -3.86
C ALA A 41 8.42 -9.53 -4.40
N PRO A 42 8.49 -9.89 -5.69
CA PRO A 42 7.91 -11.14 -6.14
C PRO A 42 8.67 -12.32 -5.52
N ILE A 43 7.96 -13.39 -5.15
CA ILE A 43 8.61 -14.63 -4.66
C ILE A 43 9.52 -15.25 -5.72
N VAL A 44 9.15 -15.12 -6.99
CA VAL A 44 9.95 -15.54 -8.14
C VAL A 44 10.64 -14.30 -8.72
N PRO A 45 11.95 -14.11 -8.52
CA PRO A 45 12.67 -12.95 -9.02
C PRO A 45 12.66 -12.90 -10.56
N GLY A 46 12.70 -11.68 -11.13
CA GLY A 46 12.85 -11.46 -12.57
C GLY A 46 11.59 -11.67 -13.42
N LYS A 47 10.46 -12.08 -12.81
CA LYS A 47 9.17 -12.13 -13.48
C LYS A 47 8.41 -10.81 -13.28
N THR A 48 7.75 -10.33 -14.33
CA THR A 48 6.71 -9.30 -14.20
C THR A 48 5.59 -9.84 -13.31
N ILE A 49 5.16 -9.06 -12.32
CA ILE A 49 4.10 -9.46 -11.40
C ILE A 49 2.77 -9.51 -12.14
N GLU A 50 2.12 -10.67 -12.13
CA GLU A 50 0.77 -10.86 -12.65
C GLU A 50 -0.23 -11.03 -11.50
N PRO A 51 -1.51 -10.72 -11.71
CA PRO A 51 -2.57 -11.11 -10.79
C PRO A 51 -2.49 -12.60 -10.45
N GLY A 52 -2.54 -12.94 -9.16
CA GLY A 52 -2.38 -14.30 -8.64
C GLY A 52 -0.95 -14.65 -8.20
N ASP A 53 0.06 -13.87 -8.57
CA ASP A 53 1.44 -14.10 -8.10
C ASP A 53 1.57 -13.78 -6.60
N ILE A 54 2.42 -14.55 -5.91
CA ILE A 54 2.71 -14.36 -4.49
C ILE A 54 3.86 -13.34 -4.34
N LEU A 55 3.66 -12.38 -3.46
CA LEU A 55 4.66 -11.40 -3.07
C LEU A 55 5.28 -11.76 -1.72
N ASP A 56 6.48 -11.27 -1.46
CA ASP A 56 7.09 -11.17 -0.13
C ASP A 56 7.02 -9.70 0.30
N VAL A 57 6.25 -9.42 1.35
CA VAL A 57 6.06 -8.05 1.86
C VAL A 57 6.54 -8.00 3.30
N GLN A 58 7.45 -7.07 3.56
CA GLN A 58 7.89 -6.72 4.90
C GLN A 58 7.40 -5.32 5.25
N LEU A 59 6.62 -5.25 6.32
CA LEU A 59 6.22 -4.02 6.98
C LEU A 59 6.99 -3.85 8.29
N LYS A 60 6.94 -2.65 8.86
CA LYS A 60 7.49 -2.40 10.19
C LYS A 60 6.76 -3.26 11.23
N GLY A 61 7.44 -4.31 11.71
CA GLY A 61 6.94 -5.21 12.75
C GLY A 61 6.09 -6.39 12.25
N ALA A 62 5.94 -6.58 10.92
CA ALA A 62 5.19 -7.70 10.35
C ALA A 62 5.74 -8.12 8.99
N ALA A 63 5.70 -9.41 8.69
CA ALA A 63 6.02 -9.95 7.37
C ALA A 63 4.92 -10.94 6.96
N PHE A 64 4.55 -10.94 5.68
CA PHE A 64 3.52 -11.82 5.14
C PHE A 64 3.70 -11.99 3.64
N LYS A 65 2.99 -12.99 3.09
CA LYS A 65 3.05 -13.33 1.66
C LYS A 65 1.69 -13.09 1.00
N PRO A 66 1.35 -11.85 0.61
CA PRO A 66 0.07 -11.56 -0.01
C PRO A 66 0.05 -12.03 -1.47
N VAL A 67 -1.16 -12.13 -2.02
CA VAL A 67 -1.39 -12.46 -3.42
C VAL A 67 -1.66 -11.18 -4.19
N SER A 68 -0.93 -10.92 -5.27
CA SER A 68 -1.19 -9.82 -6.21
C SER A 68 -2.61 -9.92 -6.76
N VAL A 69 -3.35 -8.82 -6.78
CA VAL A 69 -4.75 -8.77 -7.26
C VAL A 69 -4.83 -7.96 -8.54
N GLU A 70 -4.28 -6.75 -8.55
CA GLU A 70 -4.23 -5.89 -9.74
C GLU A 70 -2.79 -5.45 -10.00
N ASN A 71 -2.39 -5.41 -11.27
CA ASN A 71 -1.15 -4.77 -11.71
C ASN A 71 -1.36 -4.10 -13.08
N THR A 72 -2.19 -3.07 -13.10
CA THR A 72 -2.53 -2.31 -14.30
C THR A 72 -1.82 -0.94 -14.29
N PRO A 73 -1.82 -0.17 -15.39
CA PRO A 73 -1.30 1.20 -15.39
C PRO A 73 -1.95 2.13 -14.34
N LYS A 74 -3.15 1.81 -13.86
CA LYS A 74 -3.91 2.65 -12.92
C LYS A 74 -3.86 2.15 -11.48
N GLU A 75 -3.58 0.87 -11.26
CA GLU A 75 -3.66 0.27 -9.93
C GLU A 75 -2.64 -0.86 -9.77
N PHE A 76 -1.98 -0.86 -8.61
CA PHE A 76 -1.34 -2.04 -8.05
C PHE A 76 -2.04 -2.40 -6.74
N SER A 77 -2.45 -3.65 -6.57
CA SER A 77 -3.07 -4.09 -5.32
C SER A 77 -2.71 -5.53 -4.99
N TRP A 78 -2.75 -5.84 -3.70
CA TRP A 78 -2.56 -7.20 -3.20
C TRP A 78 -3.57 -7.52 -2.12
N LYS A 79 -3.87 -8.80 -1.96
CA LYS A 79 -4.69 -9.33 -0.88
C LYS A 79 -3.82 -10.09 0.10
N GLY A 80 -3.72 -9.57 1.31
CA GLY A 80 -2.97 -10.18 2.41
C GLY A 80 -3.88 -10.79 3.46
N SER A 81 -3.32 -11.73 4.21
CA SER A 81 -3.86 -12.07 5.52
C SER A 81 -2.77 -12.04 6.58
N LEU A 82 -2.99 -11.29 7.66
CA LEU A 82 -2.11 -11.29 8.82
C LEU A 82 -2.70 -12.21 9.90
N LEU A 83 -1.94 -13.25 10.25
CA LEU A 83 -2.30 -14.27 11.26
C LEU A 83 -3.66 -14.96 11.05
N GLY A 84 -4.21 -14.94 9.83
CA GLY A 84 -5.53 -15.51 9.51
C GLY A 84 -6.74 -14.71 10.04
N LEU A 85 -6.49 -13.59 10.74
CA LEU A 85 -7.55 -12.81 11.42
C LEU A 85 -7.89 -11.51 10.67
N PHE A 86 -6.91 -10.92 10.00
CA PHE A 86 -7.08 -9.71 9.21
C PHE A 86 -6.89 -10.07 7.76
N VAL A 87 -7.96 -10.06 6.96
CA VAL A 87 -7.89 -10.20 5.51
C VAL A 87 -8.04 -8.80 4.94
N GLY A 88 -7.10 -8.32 4.15
CA GLY A 88 -7.13 -6.96 3.62
C GLY A 88 -6.75 -6.93 2.16
N THR A 89 -7.42 -6.09 1.38
CA THR A 89 -6.96 -5.71 0.04
C THR A 89 -6.31 -4.35 0.14
N HIS A 90 -4.98 -4.33 0.03
CA HIS A 90 -4.17 -3.12 0.00
C HIS A 90 -4.03 -2.65 -1.44
N TYR A 91 -4.23 -1.37 -1.71
CA TYR A 91 -4.19 -0.80 -3.06
C TYR A 91 -3.35 0.48 -3.14
N PHE A 92 -2.78 0.69 -4.33
CA PHE A 92 -2.10 1.91 -4.77
C PHE A 92 -2.67 2.28 -6.14
N ARG A 93 -3.32 3.43 -6.23
CA ARG A 93 -3.95 3.92 -7.46
C ARG A 93 -3.23 5.16 -7.96
N PHE A 94 -2.84 5.13 -9.22
CA PHE A 94 -2.11 6.19 -9.90
C PHE A 94 -3.08 6.93 -10.82
N GLN A 95 -3.70 8.00 -10.32
CA GLN A 95 -4.75 8.71 -11.03
C GLN A 95 -4.24 10.06 -11.55
N PRO A 96 -4.62 10.49 -12.76
CA PRO A 96 -4.38 11.86 -13.19
C PRO A 96 -4.97 12.86 -12.20
N SER A 97 -4.16 13.82 -11.76
CA SER A 97 -4.60 14.84 -10.82
C SER A 97 -5.73 15.67 -11.39
N GLN A 98 -6.79 15.86 -10.60
CA GLN A 98 -7.88 16.78 -10.91
C GLN A 98 -7.54 18.24 -10.56
N LYS A 99 -6.45 18.47 -9.82
CA LYS A 99 -6.02 19.79 -9.33
C LYS A 99 -4.94 20.41 -10.20
N THR A 100 -4.05 19.60 -10.77
CA THR A 100 -2.90 20.08 -11.53
C THR A 100 -2.63 19.18 -12.74
N PRO A 101 -2.82 19.67 -13.97
CA PRO A 101 -2.55 18.89 -15.18
C PRO A 101 -1.12 18.33 -15.21
N GLY A 102 -0.99 17.06 -15.58
CA GLY A 102 0.30 16.36 -15.64
C GLY A 102 0.81 15.82 -14.29
N HIS A 103 0.13 16.11 -13.19
CA HIS A 103 0.42 15.53 -11.86
C HIS A 103 -0.40 14.26 -11.61
N THR A 104 -0.07 13.57 -10.52
CA THR A 104 -0.74 12.35 -10.08
C THR A 104 -1.37 12.53 -8.71
N THR A 105 -2.62 12.14 -8.56
CA THR A 105 -3.21 11.82 -7.26
C THR A 105 -2.92 10.34 -6.98
N LEU A 106 -2.02 10.08 -6.03
CA LEU A 106 -1.77 8.73 -5.52
C LEU A 106 -2.79 8.45 -4.42
N ALA A 107 -3.74 7.54 -4.67
CA ALA A 107 -4.65 7.04 -3.65
C ALA A 107 -4.15 5.70 -3.11
N HIS A 108 -3.89 5.63 -1.82
CA HIS A 108 -3.22 4.51 -1.16
C HIS A 108 -4.01 4.10 0.09
N GLY A 109 -4.38 2.84 0.20
CA GLY A 109 -5.22 2.39 1.30
C GLY A 109 -5.41 0.90 1.41
N GLU A 110 -6.23 0.50 2.37
CA GLU A 110 -6.56 -0.89 2.67
C GLU A 110 -8.05 -1.04 2.92
N ASN A 111 -8.66 -1.98 2.21
CA ASN A 111 -10.02 -2.42 2.44
C ASN A 111 -9.98 -3.68 3.31
N PHE A 112 -10.41 -3.57 4.57
CA PHE A 112 -10.43 -4.69 5.48
C PHE A 112 -11.66 -5.57 5.22
N GLY A 113 -11.43 -6.87 5.11
CA GLY A 113 -12.42 -7.92 5.02
C GLY A 113 -12.23 -8.99 6.11
N GLY A 114 -13.24 -9.84 6.27
CA GLY A 114 -13.19 -10.97 7.21
C GLY A 114 -14.22 -10.87 8.36
N PRO A 115 -14.53 -12.02 9.00
CA PRO A 115 -15.64 -12.14 9.94
C PRO A 115 -15.47 -11.39 11.27
N LEU A 116 -14.24 -10.95 11.60
CA LEU A 116 -13.98 -10.21 12.84
C LEU A 116 -14.40 -8.74 12.81
N GLY A 117 -14.83 -8.18 11.68
CA GLY A 117 -15.39 -6.83 11.64
C GLY A 117 -16.70 -6.65 12.42
N PHE A 118 -17.36 -7.75 12.84
CA PHE A 118 -18.70 -7.73 13.45
C PHE A 118 -18.79 -8.30 14.88
N MET A 119 -17.73 -8.88 15.45
CA MET A 119 -17.73 -9.40 16.83
C MET A 119 -16.59 -8.79 17.63
N ILE A 120 -16.78 -7.57 18.12
CA ILE A 120 -15.74 -6.85 18.82
C ILE A 120 -16.34 -6.20 20.06
N GLY A 121 -16.12 -6.80 21.24
CA GLY A 121 -16.33 -6.12 22.53
C GLY A 121 -15.34 -4.95 22.71
N GLU A 122 -15.56 -4.11 23.73
CA GLU A 122 -14.86 -2.81 23.92
C GLU A 122 -13.32 -2.89 23.75
N ASN A 123 -12.68 -3.93 24.28
CA ASN A 123 -11.23 -4.12 24.20
C ASN A 123 -10.70 -4.40 22.79
N ALA A 124 -11.46 -5.12 21.96
CA ALA A 124 -11.06 -5.39 20.59
C ALA A 124 -11.34 -4.16 19.69
N PHE A 125 -12.29 -3.30 20.09
CA PHE A 125 -12.62 -2.07 19.35
C PHE A 125 -11.52 -1.04 19.55
N ALA A 126 -11.07 -0.84 20.80
CA ALA A 126 -9.92 0.00 21.10
C ALA A 126 -8.64 -0.46 20.35
N LYS A 127 -8.37 -1.77 20.31
CA LYS A 127 -7.24 -2.32 19.53
C LYS A 127 -7.39 -2.06 18.03
N MET A 128 -8.59 -2.21 17.48
CA MET A 128 -8.85 -1.93 16.07
C MET A 128 -8.68 -0.44 15.74
N ILE A 129 -9.12 0.47 16.61
CA ILE A 129 -8.88 1.91 16.46
C ILE A 129 -7.37 2.21 16.49
N GLY A 130 -6.62 1.66 17.45
CA GLY A 130 -5.17 1.84 17.52
C GLY A 130 -4.45 1.34 16.26
N VAL A 131 -4.77 0.12 15.79
CA VAL A 131 -4.23 -0.42 14.54
C VAL A 131 -4.59 0.47 13.34
N ARG A 132 -5.81 0.99 13.30
CA ARG A 132 -6.25 1.91 12.24
C ARG A 132 -5.43 3.19 12.21
N GLU A 133 -5.22 3.82 13.37
CA GLU A 133 -4.43 5.05 13.50
C GLU A 133 -2.97 4.83 13.13
N ASP A 134 -2.37 3.73 13.58
CA ASP A 134 -0.97 3.39 13.30
C ASP A 134 -0.77 3.05 11.81
N SER A 135 -1.70 2.30 11.20
CA SER A 135 -1.69 2.05 9.74
C SER A 135 -1.83 3.35 8.95
N MET A 136 -2.75 4.25 9.35
CA MET A 136 -2.93 5.55 8.70
C MET A 136 -1.64 6.38 8.73
N LYS A 137 -1.00 6.49 9.90
CA LYS A 137 0.30 7.18 10.05
C LYS A 137 1.38 6.53 9.17
N GLY A 138 1.40 5.20 9.11
CA GLY A 138 2.32 4.45 8.26
C GLY A 138 2.13 4.75 6.77
N PHE A 139 0.88 4.82 6.32
CA PHE A 139 0.54 5.07 4.91
C PHE A 139 0.87 6.52 4.52
N GLU A 140 0.53 7.48 5.38
CA GLU A 140 0.90 8.88 5.18
C GLU A 140 2.42 9.08 5.18
N GLY A 141 3.14 8.39 6.06
CA GLY A 141 4.61 8.40 6.09
C GLY A 141 5.19 7.88 4.78
N PHE A 142 4.74 6.71 4.32
CA PHE A 142 5.14 6.16 3.03
C PHE A 142 4.86 7.12 1.87
N ASN A 143 3.67 7.73 1.84
CA ASN A 143 3.29 8.68 0.79
C ASN A 143 4.23 9.88 0.72
N LYS A 144 4.65 10.42 1.87
CA LYS A 144 5.59 11.55 1.95
C LYS A 144 6.97 11.18 1.42
N ASP A 145 7.52 10.05 1.88
CA ASP A 145 8.83 9.57 1.46
C ASP A 145 8.84 9.26 -0.05
N PHE A 146 7.79 8.57 -0.51
CA PHE A 146 7.64 8.20 -1.91
C PHE A 146 7.48 9.42 -2.81
N LYS A 147 6.63 10.40 -2.44
CA LYS A 147 6.50 11.67 -3.16
C LYS A 147 7.86 12.36 -3.30
N ALA A 148 8.60 12.51 -2.19
CA ALA A 148 9.90 13.18 -2.20
C ALA A 148 10.90 12.46 -3.11
N TRP A 149 10.88 11.13 -3.15
CA TRP A 149 11.73 10.36 -4.06
C TRP A 149 11.31 10.48 -5.52
N VAL A 150 10.01 10.49 -5.80
CA VAL A 150 9.51 10.66 -7.17
C VAL A 150 9.92 12.02 -7.74
N GLU A 151 9.72 13.08 -6.97
CA GLU A 151 9.92 14.47 -7.42
C GLU A 151 11.40 14.88 -7.53
N ARG A 152 12.33 14.12 -6.93
CA ARG A 152 13.77 14.39 -7.04
C ARG A 152 14.40 13.99 -8.38
N GLY A 153 13.71 13.17 -9.19
CA GLY A 153 14.25 12.61 -10.44
C GLY A 153 14.99 11.31 -10.20
#